data_AF-A0A952KWD3-F1
#
_entry.id   AF-A0A952KWD3-F1
#
_cell.length_a   1.000
_cell.length_b   1.000
_cell.length_c   1.000
_cell.angle_alpha   90.00
_cell.angle_beta   90.00
_cell.angle_gamma   90.00
#
_symmetry.space_group_name_H-M   'P 1'
#
loop_
_entity.id
_entity.type
_entity.pdbx_description
1 polymer ?
#
loop_
_entity_poly.entity_id
_entity_poly.type
_entity_poly.pdbx_seq_one_letter_code
_entity_poly.pdbx_strand_id
1 'polypeptide(L)'
;MASVLDLRRRIRSVKNTRQITKAMKMVSAAKLRRAQEAALQARPYAQMITSVLESLQRRADIFDPTSGEALHPLLVQREEKNVLVVVVAGDKGFAGAFNSNIVRAA
;
A
#
# COMPACT_ATOMS: atom_id res chain seq x y z
N MET A 1 -25.81 16.03 39.49
CA MET A 1 -24.37 16.26 39.73
C MET A 1 -23.62 14.99 39.39
N ALA A 2 -22.47 15.08 38.72
CA ALA A 2 -21.63 13.90 38.50
C ALA A 2 -21.15 13.38 39.85
N SER A 3 -21.41 12.10 40.12
CA SER A 3 -21.08 11.50 41.41
C SER A 3 -19.60 11.09 41.42
N VAL A 4 -18.99 10.98 42.62
CA VAL A 4 -17.62 10.47 42.77
C VAL A 4 -17.48 9.05 42.17
N LEU A 5 -18.57 8.28 42.16
CA LEU A 5 -18.62 6.97 41.50
C LEU A 5 -18.46 7.08 39.99
N ASP A 6 -19.07 8.09 39.35
CA ASP A 6 -18.98 8.30 37.91
C ASP A 6 -17.55 8.67 37.48
N LEU A 7 -16.89 9.53 38.27
CA LEU A 7 -15.48 9.85 38.07
C LEU A 7 -14.58 8.60 38.18
N ARG A 8 -14.79 7.77 39.21
CA ARG A 8 -14.05 6.50 39.38
C ARG A 8 -14.29 5.53 38.22
N ARG A 9 -15.54 5.42 37.73
CA ARG A 9 -15.89 4.61 36.55
C ARG A 9 -15.18 5.11 35.29
N ARG A 10 -15.17 6.43 35.05
CA ARG A 10 -14.48 7.03 33.90
C ARG A 10 -12.97 6.80 33.95
N ILE A 11 -12.34 6.94 35.12
CA ILE A 11 -10.91 6.64 35.30
C ILE A 11 -10.60 5.19 34.93
N ARG A 12 -11.42 4.24 35.39
CA ARG A 12 -11.26 2.82 35.05
C ARG A 12 -11.41 2.58 33.54
N SER A 13 -12.43 3.17 32.92
CA SER A 13 -12.65 3.06 31.48
C SER A 13 -11.46 3.57 30.68
N VAL A 14 -10.95 4.76 31.00
CA VAL A 14 -9.80 5.37 30.29
C VAL A 14 -8.52 4.55 30.50
N LYS A 15 -8.30 4.01 31.71
CA LYS A 15 -7.17 3.09 31.97
C LYS A 15 -7.25 1.83 31.11
N ASN A 16 -8.44 1.24 30.97
CA ASN A 16 -8.64 0.07 30.12
C ASN A 16 -8.40 0.40 28.64
N THR A 17 -8.99 1.50 28.13
CA THR A 17 -8.76 1.96 26.76
C THR A 17 -7.26 2.20 26.49
N ARG A 18 -6.53 2.80 27.44
CA ARG A 18 -5.08 3.01 27.33
C ARG A 18 -4.29 1.70 27.22
N GLN A 19 -4.67 0.67 27.98
CA GLN A 19 -4.00 -0.63 27.90
C GLN A 19 -4.26 -1.31 26.55
N ILE A 20 -5.50 -1.27 26.07
CA ILE A 20 -5.89 -1.83 24.76
C ILE A 20 -5.12 -1.13 23.63
N THR A 21 -5.11 0.21 23.60
CA THR A 21 -4.41 0.95 22.53
C THR A 21 -2.89 0.77 22.61
N LYS A 22 -2.32 0.63 23.82
CA LYS A 22 -0.89 0.27 23.99
C LYS A 22 -0.58 -1.10 23.39
N ALA A 23 -1.43 -2.10 23.62
CA ALA A 23 -1.29 -3.42 23.02
C ALA A 23 -1.45 -3.36 21.48
N MET A 24 -2.46 -2.65 20.98
CA MET A 24 -2.67 -2.45 19.54
C MET A 24 -1.46 -1.78 18.87
N LYS A 25 -0.83 -0.79 19.52
CA LYS A 25 0.39 -0.15 19.03
C LYS A 25 1.52 -1.18 18.84
N MET A 26 1.75 -2.04 19.83
CA MET A 26 2.79 -3.07 19.77
C MET A 26 2.50 -4.12 18.69
N VAL A 27 1.25 -4.58 18.59
CA VAL A 27 0.82 -5.53 17.53
C VAL A 27 0.99 -4.91 16.15
N SER A 28 0.61 -3.64 15.97
CA SER A 28 0.74 -2.95 14.69
C SER A 28 2.19 -2.72 14.31
N ALA A 29 3.06 -2.39 15.27
CA ALA A 29 4.49 -2.27 15.05
C ALA A 29 5.12 -3.61 14.60
N ALA A 30 4.74 -4.72 15.23
CA ALA A 30 5.19 -6.05 14.82
C ALA A 30 4.72 -6.42 13.41
N LYS A 31 3.47 -6.09 13.04
CA LYS A 31 2.94 -6.31 11.69
C LYS A 31 3.65 -5.46 10.64
N LEU A 32 3.93 -4.18 10.95
CA LEU A 32 4.68 -3.30 10.06
C LEU A 32 6.08 -3.85 9.81
N ARG A 33 6.77 -4.29 10.87
CA ARG A 33 8.10 -4.90 10.73
C ARG A 33 8.07 -6.13 9.83
N ARG A 34 7.10 -7.03 10.03
CA ARG A 34 6.92 -8.21 9.16
C ARG A 34 6.66 -7.82 7.70
N ALA A 35 5.83 -6.81 7.45
CA ALA A 35 5.56 -6.32 6.10
C ALA A 35 6.82 -5.71 5.45
N GLN A 36 7.63 -4.97 6.22
CA GLN A 36 8.91 -4.45 5.76
C GLN A 36 9.91 -5.56 5.43
N GLU A 37 10.01 -6.58 6.28
CA GLU A 37 10.88 -7.75 6.03
C GLU A 37 10.45 -8.48 4.74
N ALA A 38 9.15 -8.70 4.53
CA ALA A 38 8.64 -9.30 3.30
C ALA A 38 8.96 -8.44 2.06
N ALA A 39 8.82 -7.12 2.16
CA ALA A 39 9.18 -6.21 1.07
C ALA A 39 10.69 -6.25 0.75
N LEU A 40 11.55 -6.31 1.78
CA LEU A 40 13.00 -6.45 1.61
C LEU A 40 13.36 -7.79 0.96
N GLN A 41 12.71 -8.89 1.36
CA GLN A 41 12.91 -10.21 0.76
C GLN A 41 12.47 -10.28 -0.71
N ALA A 42 11.50 -9.47 -1.13
CA ALA A 42 11.07 -9.40 -2.52
C ALA A 42 12.03 -8.59 -3.42
N ARG A 43 12.95 -7.78 -2.84
CA ARG A 43 13.84 -6.89 -3.61
C ARG A 43 14.74 -7.63 -4.62
N PRO A 44 15.40 -8.77 -4.28
CA PRO A 44 16.23 -9.47 -5.25
C PRO A 44 15.45 -9.93 -6.47
N TYR A 45 14.21 -10.41 -6.29
CA TYR A 45 13.33 -10.77 -7.40
C TYR A 45 12.99 -9.56 -8.26
N ALA A 46 12.61 -8.44 -7.64
CA ALA A 46 12.29 -7.20 -8.34
C ALA A 46 13.50 -6.67 -9.16
N GLN A 47 14.71 -6.79 -8.62
CA GLN A 47 15.94 -6.42 -9.33
C GLN A 47 16.21 -7.34 -10.52
N MET A 48 16.06 -8.65 -10.33
CA MET A 48 16.31 -9.62 -11.40
C MET A 48 15.30 -9.50 -12.55
N ILE A 49 14.00 -9.40 -12.24
CA ILE A 49 12.98 -9.24 -13.29
C ILE A 49 13.17 -7.92 -14.07
N THR A 50 13.56 -6.85 -13.39
CA THR A 50 13.90 -5.57 -14.06
C THR A 50 15.08 -5.75 -15.00
N SER A 51 16.16 -6.41 -14.55
CA SER A 51 17.33 -6.69 -15.39
C SER A 51 16.98 -7.56 -16.61
N VAL A 52 16.11 -8.55 -16.44
CA VAL A 52 15.61 -9.39 -17.55
C VAL A 52 14.82 -8.56 -18.54
N LEU A 53 13.90 -7.70 -18.08
CA LEU A 53 13.13 -6.81 -18.93
C LEU A 53 14.02 -5.82 -19.70
N GLU A 54 15.04 -5.24 -19.06
CA GLU A 54 16.03 -4.37 -19.72
C GLU A 54 16.89 -5.13 -20.74
N SER A 55 17.23 -6.39 -20.47
CA SER A 55 17.97 -7.24 -21.42
C SER A 55 17.09 -7.59 -22.63
N LEU A 56 15.81 -7.91 -22.40
CA LEU A 56 14.84 -8.16 -23.45
C LEU A 56 14.62 -6.92 -24.31
N GLN A 57 14.46 -5.75 -23.70
CA GLN A 57 14.32 -4.49 -24.42
C GLN A 57 15.49 -4.24 -25.39
N ARG A 58 16.72 -4.57 -24.98
CA ARG A 58 17.91 -4.35 -25.82
C ARG A 58 18.07 -5.35 -26.96
N ARG A 59 17.43 -6.52 -26.88
CA ARG A 59 17.68 -7.65 -27.80
C ARG A 59 16.50 -7.97 -28.70
N ALA A 60 15.29 -7.68 -28.26
CA ALA A 60 14.08 -7.90 -29.04
C ALA A 60 13.77 -6.65 -29.88
N ASP A 61 13.36 -6.86 -31.12
CA ASP A 61 12.69 -5.80 -31.87
C ASP A 61 11.34 -5.55 -31.17
N ILE A 62 11.23 -4.40 -30.50
CA ILE A 62 10.02 -4.03 -29.75
C ILE A 62 9.13 -3.12 -30.59
N PHE A 63 9.72 -2.47 -31.58
CA PHE A 63 9.06 -1.57 -32.50
C PHE A 63 9.33 -2.06 -33.92
N ASP A 64 8.30 -2.02 -34.75
CA ASP A 64 8.44 -2.27 -36.18
C ASP A 64 9.37 -1.19 -36.78
N PRO A 65 10.48 -1.58 -37.45
CA PRO A 65 11.44 -0.64 -38.01
C PRO A 65 10.88 0.23 -39.15
N THR A 66 9.74 -0.15 -39.74
CA THR A 66 9.09 0.61 -40.83
C THR A 66 7.94 1.49 -40.35
N SER A 67 7.07 0.97 -39.48
CA SER A 67 5.91 1.73 -38.97
C SER A 67 6.19 2.47 -37.65
N GLY A 68 7.25 2.09 -36.92
CA GLY A 68 7.58 2.63 -35.60
C GLY A 68 6.61 2.21 -34.49
N GLU A 69 5.63 1.34 -34.80
CA GLU A 69 4.63 0.88 -33.84
C GLU A 69 5.16 -0.23 -32.94
N ALA A 70 4.70 -0.27 -31.70
CA ALA A 70 5.10 -1.31 -30.75
C ALA A 70 4.51 -2.67 -31.15
N LEU A 71 5.36 -3.70 -31.24
CA LEU A 71 4.97 -5.06 -31.63
C LEU A 71 4.19 -5.79 -30.54
N HIS A 72 4.34 -5.39 -29.27
CA HIS A 72 3.65 -6.01 -28.14
C HIS A 72 2.45 -5.17 -27.68
N PRO A 73 1.23 -5.75 -27.52
CA PRO A 73 0.02 -4.99 -27.16
C PRO A 73 0.12 -4.15 -25.89
N LEU A 74 0.88 -4.60 -24.89
CA LEU A 74 1.09 -3.85 -23.64
C LEU A 74 1.95 -2.58 -23.79
N LEU A 75 2.62 -2.41 -24.94
CA LEU A 75 3.50 -1.28 -25.22
C LEU A 75 2.88 -0.31 -26.24
N VAL A 76 1.74 -0.67 -26.83
CA VAL A 76 1.02 0.18 -27.78
C VAL A 76 0.44 1.39 -27.06
N GLN A 77 0.84 2.58 -27.48
CA GLN A 77 0.22 3.83 -27.03
C GLN A 77 -1.06 4.07 -27.84
N ARG A 78 -2.19 4.18 -27.14
CA ARG A 78 -3.51 4.38 -27.74
C ARG A 78 -4.18 5.61 -27.16
N GLU A 79 -5.12 6.18 -27.91
CA GLU A 79 -5.97 7.27 -27.42
C GLU A 79 -6.75 6.81 -26.16
N GLU A 80 -6.75 7.66 -25.14
CA GLU A 80 -7.37 7.39 -23.85
C GLU A 80 -8.91 7.50 -23.94
N LYS A 81 -9.57 6.42 -24.35
CA LYS A 81 -11.04 6.35 -24.39
C LYS A 81 -11.66 5.95 -23.05
N ASN A 82 -11.00 5.04 -22.34
CA ASN A 82 -11.39 4.54 -21.02
C ASN A 82 -10.12 4.33 -20.19
N VAL A 83 -10.09 4.88 -18.97
CA VAL A 83 -8.97 4.77 -18.03
C VAL A 83 -9.40 3.94 -16.82
N LEU A 84 -8.60 2.92 -16.48
CA LEU A 84 -8.81 2.13 -15.27
C LEU A 84 -7.95 2.69 -14.14
N VAL A 85 -8.59 3.05 -13.03
CA VAL A 85 -7.90 3.45 -11.80
C VAL A 85 -8.04 2.32 -10.78
N VAL A 86 -6.91 1.85 -10.25
CA VAL A 86 -6.86 0.85 -9.18
C VAL A 86 -6.39 1.53 -7.90
N VAL A 87 -7.29 1.62 -6.91
CA VAL A 87 -7.01 2.23 -5.61
C VAL A 87 -6.75 1.15 -4.57
N VAL A 88 -5.58 1.20 -3.91
CA VAL A 88 -5.21 0.28 -2.83
C VAL A 88 -5.23 1.01 -1.50
N ALA A 89 -6.14 0.61 -0.60
CA ALA A 89 -6.31 1.19 0.73
C ALA A 89 -6.27 0.09 1.82
N GLY A 90 -6.32 0.49 3.09
CA GLY A 90 -6.31 -0.45 4.21
C GLY A 90 -7.69 -0.95 4.60
N ASP A 91 -7.82 -2.23 4.96
CA ASP A 91 -9.10 -2.84 5.34
C ASP A 91 -9.59 -2.46 6.75
N LYS A 92 -8.70 -1.98 7.62
CA LYS A 92 -8.98 -1.75 9.05
C LYS A 92 -8.99 -0.27 9.41
N GLY A 93 -9.85 0.07 10.39
CA GLY A 93 -9.89 1.39 11.02
C GLY A 93 -8.75 1.62 12.04
N PHE A 94 -8.84 2.73 12.79
CA PHE A 94 -7.80 3.18 13.75
C PHE A 94 -6.42 3.45 13.12
N ALA A 95 -6.39 3.80 11.84
CA ALA A 95 -5.19 4.13 11.06
C ALA A 95 -5.01 5.65 10.83
N GLY A 96 -5.60 6.48 11.69
CA GLY A 96 -5.57 7.95 11.51
C GLY A 96 -6.21 8.38 10.18
N ALA A 97 -5.54 9.27 9.46
CA ALA A 97 -6.01 9.80 8.17
C ALA A 97 -5.61 8.95 6.95
N PHE A 98 -5.10 7.72 7.13
CA PHE A 98 -4.53 6.91 6.06
C PHE A 98 -5.49 6.68 4.88
N ASN A 99 -6.65 6.06 5.11
CA ASN A 99 -7.61 5.78 4.05
C ASN A 99 -8.23 7.07 3.47
N SER A 100 -8.52 8.08 4.32
CA SER A 100 -9.08 9.36 3.88
C SER A 100 -8.15 10.09 2.90
N ASN A 101 -6.84 10.03 3.13
CA ASN A 101 -5.86 10.66 2.24
C ASN A 101 -5.73 9.91 0.91
N ILE A 102 -5.77 8.57 0.93
CA ILE A 102 -5.74 7.75 -0.30
C ILE A 102 -6.95 8.07 -1.17
N VAL A 103 -8.16 8.04 -0.59
CA VAL A 103 -9.41 8.29 -1.32
C VAL A 103 -9.51 9.74 -1.81
N ARG A 104 -8.87 10.70 -1.13
CA ARG A 104 -8.82 12.10 -1.59
C ARG A 104 -7.89 12.29 -2.78
N ALA A 105 -6.81 11.51 -2.86
CA ALA A 105 -5.82 11.61 -3.92
C ALA A 105 -6.20 10.82 -5.18
N ALA A 106 -7.03 9.77 -5.00
CA ALA A 106 -7.64 9.00 -6.07
C ALA A 106 -8.78 9.77 -6.74
#